data_AF-A0A4P2QPY3-F1
#
_entry.id   AF-A0A4P2QPY3-F1
#
_cell.length_a   1.000
_cell.length_b   1.000
_cell.length_c   1.000
_cell.angle_alpha   90.00
_cell.angle_beta   90.00
_cell.angle_gamma   90.00
#
_symmetry.space_group_name_H-M   'P 1'
#
loop_
_entity.id
_entity.type
_entity.pdbx_description
1 polymer ?
#
loop_
_entity_poly.entity_id
_entity_poly.type
_entity_poly.pdbx_seq_one_letter_code
_entity_poly.pdbx_strand_id
1 'polypeptide(L)'
;MGHLDQDSYEALITSDSLLSPLSETMLEGIPMCADCPFLPYCGADPVFHRATQGDTVGHKAFSAFCAKQMGVLTHLIGLLETDADARDILLRWV
;
A
#
# COMPACT_ATOMS: atom_id res chain seq x y z
N MET A 1 10.29 10.32 15.22
CA MET A 1 9.86 11.57 14.55
C MET A 1 9.85 12.64 15.63
N GLY A 2 10.52 13.78 15.38
CA GLY A 2 10.82 14.81 16.37
C GLY A 2 9.65 15.73 16.74
N HIS A 3 9.93 17.01 17.00
CA HIS A 3 8.98 18.00 17.51
C HIS A 3 8.78 19.17 16.53
N LEU A 4 7.52 19.49 16.18
CA LEU A 4 7.19 20.52 15.18
C LEU A 4 7.60 21.95 15.57
N ASP A 5 7.70 22.24 16.87
CA ASP A 5 8.11 23.54 17.40
C ASP A 5 9.64 23.70 17.50
N GLN A 6 10.39 22.61 17.30
CA GLN A 6 11.85 22.56 17.48
C GLN A 6 12.59 22.21 16.19
N ASP A 7 12.04 21.27 15.40
CA ASP A 7 12.68 20.71 14.23
C ASP A 7 12.16 21.35 12.94
N SER A 8 13.05 21.55 11.97
CA SER A 8 12.65 22.00 10.64
C SER A 8 11.90 20.90 9.88
N TYR A 9 11.13 21.30 8.87
CA TYR A 9 10.44 20.35 7.99
C TYR A 9 11.42 19.36 7.35
N GLU A 10 12.56 19.85 6.87
CA GLU A 10 13.61 19.03 6.25
C GLU A 10 14.15 17.99 7.23
N ALA A 11 14.45 18.41 8.46
CA ALA A 11 14.94 17.49 9.49
C ALA A 11 13.93 16.38 9.82
N LEU A 12 12.63 16.70 9.83
CA LEU A 12 11.57 15.72 10.08
C LEU A 12 11.38 14.76 8.89
N ILE A 13 11.32 15.28 7.66
CA ILE A 13 11.04 14.48 6.45
C ILE A 13 12.23 13.62 6.02
N THR A 14 13.46 13.97 6.42
CA THR A 14 14.66 13.14 6.19
C THR A 14 15.12 12.38 7.43
N SER A 15 14.29 12.32 8.49
CA SER A 15 14.67 11.61 9.71
C SER A 15 14.70 10.09 9.50
N ASP A 16 15.64 9.39 10.14
CA ASP A 16 15.72 7.92 10.07
C ASP A 16 14.42 7.26 10.53
N SER A 17 13.75 7.85 11.52
CA SER A 17 12.47 7.36 12.03
C SER A 17 11.33 7.37 11.00
N LEU A 18 11.47 8.15 9.92
CA LEU A 18 10.57 8.15 8.77
C LEU A 18 11.16 7.32 7.62
N LEU A 19 12.44 7.50 7.30
CA LEU A 19 13.07 6.86 6.14
C LEU A 19 13.21 5.34 6.29
N SER A 20 13.54 4.83 7.49
CA SER A 20 13.63 3.38 7.74
C SER A 20 12.32 2.66 7.43
N PRO A 21 11.17 3.00 8.05
CA PRO A 21 9.93 2.31 7.74
C PRO A 21 9.47 2.51 6.30
N LEU A 22 9.75 3.65 5.67
CA LEU A 22 9.45 3.84 4.24
C LEU A 22 10.23 2.84 3.38
N SER A 23 11.54 2.74 3.58
CA SER A 23 12.40 1.82 2.80
C SER A 23 12.05 0.35 3.00
N GLU A 24 11.68 -0.04 4.22
CA GLU A 24 11.29 -1.41 4.58
C GLU A 24 9.91 -1.79 4.03
N THR A 25 9.08 -0.80 3.69
CA THR A 25 7.68 -1.01 3.31
C THR A 25 7.38 -0.72 1.84
N MET A 26 8.40 -0.37 1.04
CA MET A 26 8.27 -0.22 -0.41
C MET A 26 7.93 -1.55 -1.08
N LEU A 27 6.89 -1.56 -1.91
CA LEU A 27 6.33 -2.78 -2.50
C LEU A 27 7.32 -3.53 -3.38
N GLU A 28 8.17 -2.79 -4.09
CA GLU A 28 9.18 -3.28 -5.02
C GLU A 28 10.28 -4.07 -4.30
N GLY A 29 10.49 -3.82 -3.01
CA GLY A 29 11.50 -4.51 -2.20
C GLY A 29 10.97 -5.70 -1.39
N ILE A 30 9.66 -5.97 -1.44
CA ILE A 30 9.00 -6.90 -0.51
C ILE A 30 8.55 -8.18 -1.22
N PRO A 31 8.83 -9.37 -0.64
CA PRO A 31 8.37 -10.65 -1.18
C PRO A 31 6.87 -10.68 -1.46
N MET A 32 6.49 -11.34 -2.56
CA MET A 32 5.14 -11.39 -3.14
C MET A 32 4.58 -10.05 -3.66
N CYS A 33 4.93 -8.91 -3.07
CA CYS A 33 4.50 -7.60 -3.58
C CYS A 33 5.21 -7.28 -4.89
N ALA A 34 6.53 -7.48 -4.97
CA ALA A 34 7.34 -7.22 -6.16
C ALA A 34 6.87 -8.01 -7.40
N ASP A 35 6.28 -9.19 -7.18
CA ASP A 35 5.74 -10.06 -8.24
C ASP A 35 4.21 -9.96 -8.38
N CYS A 36 3.55 -9.09 -7.59
CA CYS A 36 2.10 -8.99 -7.59
C CYS A 36 1.62 -8.22 -8.84
N PRO A 37 0.65 -8.74 -9.62
CA PRO A 37 0.11 -8.03 -10.79
C PRO A 37 -0.59 -6.71 -10.42
N PHE A 38 -0.97 -6.56 -9.15
CA PHE A 38 -1.64 -5.36 -8.65
C PHE A 38 -0.68 -4.29 -8.11
N LEU A 39 0.65 -4.48 -8.18
CA LEU A 39 1.64 -3.53 -7.66
C LEU A 39 1.38 -2.06 -8.09
N PRO A 40 1.01 -1.74 -9.34
CA PRO A 40 0.76 -0.35 -9.76
C PRO A 40 -0.46 0.30 -9.11
N TYR A 41 -1.37 -0.50 -8.54
CA TYR A 41 -2.68 -0.06 -8.06
C TYR A 41 -2.89 -0.34 -6.56
N CYS A 42 -1.92 -0.97 -5.90
CA CYS A 42 -2.02 -1.41 -4.52
C CYS A 42 -1.03 -0.62 -3.63
N GLY A 43 -1.11 -0.86 -2.32
CA GLY A 43 -0.21 -0.34 -1.30
C GLY A 43 0.13 -1.40 -0.27
N ALA A 44 1.11 -1.15 0.60
CA ALA A 44 1.27 -1.90 1.84
C ALA A 44 0.51 -1.18 2.96
N ASP A 45 0.10 -1.92 3.98
CA ASP A 45 -0.41 -1.34 5.23
C ASP A 45 0.48 -1.81 6.39
N PRO A 46 1.61 -1.13 6.63
CA PRO A 46 2.56 -1.51 7.66
C PRO A 46 1.98 -1.45 9.07
N VAL A 47 0.96 -0.61 9.29
CA VAL A 47 0.27 -0.47 10.56
C VAL A 47 -0.59 -1.71 10.80
N PHE A 48 -1.37 -2.15 9.80
CA PHE A 48 -2.14 -3.38 9.86
C PHE A 48 -1.25 -4.59 10.10
N HIS A 49 -0.14 -4.72 9.36
CA HIS A 49 0.79 -5.84 9.54
C HIS A 49 1.42 -5.83 10.92
N ARG A 50 1.87 -4.67 11.42
CA ARG A 50 2.42 -4.58 12.77
C ARG A 50 1.39 -4.98 13.83
N ALA A 51 0.16 -4.50 13.70
CA ALA A 51 -0.91 -4.77 14.66
C ALA A 51 -1.37 -6.23 14.68
N THR A 52 -1.32 -6.92 13.54
CA THR A 52 -1.88 -8.29 13.41
C THR A 52 -0.83 -9.39 13.40
N GLN A 53 0.41 -9.09 13.01
CA GLN A 53 1.47 -10.06 12.79
C GLN A 53 2.76 -9.73 13.56
N GLY A 54 2.85 -8.54 14.16
CA GLY A 54 4.00 -8.12 14.95
C GLY A 54 5.16 -7.56 14.11
N ASP A 55 5.04 -7.48 12.79
CA ASP A 55 6.05 -6.94 11.87
C ASP A 55 5.43 -6.02 10.81
N THR A 56 6.21 -5.05 10.29
CA THR A 56 5.72 -4.03 9.34
C THR A 56 5.56 -4.53 7.91
N VAL A 57 6.18 -5.66 7.56
CA VAL A 57 6.11 -6.22 6.22
C VAL A 57 4.91 -7.15 6.11
N GLY A 58 4.70 -8.01 7.10
CA GLY A 58 3.66 -9.02 7.13
C GLY A 58 3.86 -10.13 6.11
N HIS A 59 3.43 -11.33 6.48
CA HIS A 59 3.32 -12.47 5.58
C HIS A 59 2.10 -12.31 4.67
N LYS A 60 2.32 -11.93 3.41
CA LYS A 60 1.24 -11.53 2.47
C LYS A 60 0.19 -12.62 2.24
N ALA A 61 0.59 -13.90 2.26
CA ALA A 61 -0.34 -15.03 2.14
C ALA A 61 -1.36 -15.14 3.30
N PHE A 62 -1.04 -14.59 4.48
CA PHE A 62 -1.91 -14.62 5.67
C PHE A 62 -2.47 -13.23 6.02
N SER A 63 -2.22 -12.24 5.17
CA SER A 63 -2.65 -10.86 5.37
C SER A 63 -4.08 -10.67 4.88
N ALA A 64 -5.02 -10.46 5.80
CA ALA A 64 -6.40 -10.11 5.45
C ALA A 64 -6.50 -8.80 4.66
N PHE A 65 -5.56 -7.87 4.87
CA PHE A 65 -5.40 -6.69 4.03
C PHE A 65 -5.12 -7.08 2.57
N CYS A 66 -4.15 -7.98 2.33
CA CYS A 66 -3.78 -8.40 0.98
C CYS A 66 -4.92 -9.15 0.30
N ALA A 67 -5.56 -10.09 1.01
CA ALA A 67 -6.73 -10.81 0.50
C ALA A 67 -7.87 -9.86 0.09
N LYS A 68 -8.17 -8.87 0.94
CA LYS A 68 -9.18 -7.83 0.64
C LYS A 68 -8.78 -7.01 -0.59
N GLN A 69 -7.57 -6.47 -0.65
CA GLN A 69 -7.13 -5.61 -1.75
C GLN A 69 -7.13 -6.37 -3.08
N MET A 70 -6.62 -7.60 -3.11
CA MET A 70 -6.64 -8.44 -4.31
C MET A 70 -8.07 -8.73 -4.79
N GLY A 71 -9.01 -8.96 -3.87
CA GLY A 71 -10.42 -9.15 -4.21
C GLY A 71 -11.06 -7.90 -4.79
N VAL A 72 -10.85 -6.74 -4.15
CA VAL A 72 -11.37 -5.45 -4.62
C VAL A 72 -10.80 -5.09 -6.00
N LEU A 73 -9.48 -5.19 -6.18
CA LEU A 73 -8.83 -4.84 -7.44
C LEU A 73 -9.22 -5.78 -8.58
N THR A 74 -9.30 -7.10 -8.32
CA THR A 74 -9.84 -8.07 -9.29
C THR A 74 -11.25 -7.68 -9.73
N HIS A 75 -12.11 -7.30 -8.78
CA HIS A 75 -13.48 -6.92 -9.10
C HIS A 75 -13.56 -5.63 -9.92
N LEU A 76 -12.81 -4.59 -9.53
CA LEU A 76 -12.78 -3.31 -10.24
C LEU A 76 -12.25 -3.48 -11.67
N ILE A 77 -11.18 -4.26 -11.86
CA ILE A 77 -10.64 -4.55 -13.20
C ILE A 77 -11.68 -5.32 -14.03
N GLY A 78 -12.35 -6.32 -13.43
CA GLY A 78 -13.42 -7.03 -14.10
C GLY A 78 -14.56 -6.10 -14.58
N LEU A 79 -14.97 -5.13 -13.75
CA LEU A 79 -15.96 -4.11 -14.14
C LEU A 79 -15.44 -3.25 -15.30
N LEU A 80 -14.18 -2.80 -15.25
CA LEU A 80 -13.56 -2.02 -16.33
C LEU A 80 -13.53 -2.78 -17.66
N GLU A 81 -13.40 -4.10 -17.64
CA GLU A 81 -13.30 -4.94 -18.84
C GLU A 81 -14.66 -5.38 -19.41
N THR A 82 -15.66 -5.54 -18.55
CA THR A 82 -16.90 -6.26 -18.91
C THR A 82 -18.18 -5.42 -18.85
N ASP A 83 -18.16 -4.26 -18.20
CA ASP A 83 -19.34 -3.40 -18.02
C ASP A 83 -19.03 -1.97 -18.51
N ALA A 84 -19.62 -1.59 -19.64
CA ALA A 84 -19.39 -0.29 -20.28
C ALA A 84 -19.89 0.88 -19.41
N ASP A 85 -21.01 0.73 -18.72
CA ASP A 85 -21.58 1.78 -17.87
C ASP A 85 -20.73 1.94 -16.61
N ALA A 86 -20.34 0.84 -15.96
CA ALA A 86 -19.45 0.88 -14.81
C ALA A 86 -18.07 1.44 -15.19
N ARG A 87 -17.52 1.04 -16.34
CA ARG A 87 -16.26 1.58 -16.87
C ARG A 87 -16.33 3.09 -17.06
N ASP A 88 -17.39 3.59 -17.69
CA ASP A 88 -17.59 5.03 -17.90
C ASP A 88 -17.72 5.79 -16.58
N ILE A 89 -18.29 5.19 -15.53
CA ILE A 89 -18.32 5.80 -14.19
C ILE A 89 -16.94 5.82 -13.55
N LEU A 90 -16.22 4.69 -13.56
CA LEU A 90 -14.92 4.53 -12.92
C LEU A 90 -13.85 5.45 -13.53
N LEU A 91 -13.88 5.64 -14.85
CA LEU A 91 -12.87 6.45 -15.56
C LEU A 91 -13.15 7.97 -15.55
N ARG A 92 -14.29 8.44 -15.03
CA ARG A 92 -14.61 9.89 -14.96
C ARG A 92 -13.71 10.69 -14.01
N TRP A 93 -12.99 10.01 -13.12
CA TRP A 93 -12.18 10.61 -12.07
C TRP A 93 -10.71 10.80 -12.50
N VAL A 94 -10.38 10.40 -13.74
CA VAL A 94 -9.09 10.60 -14.40
C VAL A 94 -9.23 11.74 -15.42
#